data_AF-A0A935Q777-F1
#
_entry.id   AF-A0A935Q777-F1
#
_cell.length_a   1.000
_cell.length_b   1.000
_cell.length_c   1.000
_cell.angle_alpha   90.00
_cell.angle_beta   90.00
_cell.angle_gamma   90.00
#
_symmetry.space_group_name_H-M   'P 1'
#
loop_
_entity.id
_entity.type
_entity.pdbx_description
1 polymer ?
#
loop_
_entity_poly.entity_id
_entity_poly.type
_entity_poly.pdbx_seq_one_letter_code
_entity_poly.pdbx_strand_id
1 'polypeptide(L)'
;MKFDRNTVLGFIVLAGLFFGYFYFTNQQQSEYRKQKAAEAKLTQAKEDSIAKLNKPLQDSLNKIKDSVVKKEIAGIFQDTTDGTEQLVTLQNELIKVTFTNKGGQPAKVELKNFKGQDSNLLKLASTDFDKIGYTINTGKSANGGSAQTSDLYFSQVSVDTSSTGGNKTVSFTLNSSDSSGSYITHEYTLKPNEYMVDFNVKMNGANTLLTQGTMNLSWQYAAAQQESDISFEKQNTQVGYVKDGSFDYHTIGRKSSKNFDESVNWIGVRQRFFFTILVAKDNFTSGKMEWTVPDDSTKTIVQSTANMRLSVKAGSPTIVPFSLYYGPSDYHILQKYDMKFEKLVNLGQGIYSFVRPINKYVILPIFDFLKSIAGGMGLAIALLTIFIKLVTSPLLYKSYLSGAKMKVLRPEIAKLKEKHGEDRQAMSMDQMKLFREAGVNPLGGCLPALLQIPIFFALFSLFNADVGLRGAEFLWSHDLSAFDAPIKFGFHIPLLGSHLSLFNITAVLTSFLISIYSMSMTPDQSNPVMKYLPYIFPVFLLFFFNRLPSALTWYYTVSNVVTLALQFVIQNYIIDHKKILDKIDQNRKKPKTKSKWQERMEQMQEQQKKMKEMQQKNRR
;
A
#
# COMPACT_ATOMS: atom_id res chain seq x y z
N MET A 1 10.82 16.86 44.73
CA MET A 1 11.24 16.12 43.51
C MET A 1 12.08 17.03 42.64
N LYS A 2 13.39 16.81 42.55
CA LYS A 2 14.26 17.56 41.61
C LYS A 2 14.39 16.70 40.36
N PHE A 3 13.66 17.06 39.29
CA PHE A 3 13.93 16.50 37.97
C PHE A 3 15.33 16.94 37.55
N ASP A 4 16.18 15.97 37.20
CA ASP A 4 17.49 16.28 36.63
C ASP A 4 17.28 16.96 35.28
N ARG A 5 17.56 18.27 35.23
CA ARG A 5 17.40 19.12 34.04
C ARG A 5 18.13 18.53 32.84
N ASN A 6 19.28 17.87 33.06
CA ASN A 6 20.08 17.29 31.98
C ASN A 6 19.43 16.05 31.38
N THR A 7 18.69 15.28 32.17
CA THR A 7 17.91 14.15 31.69
C THR A 7 16.71 14.64 30.86
N VAL A 8 15.97 15.65 31.33
CA VAL A 8 14.86 16.26 30.58
C VAL A 8 15.36 16.90 29.27
N LEU A 9 16.50 17.61 29.32
CA LEU A 9 17.15 18.17 28.13
C LEU A 9 17.57 17.07 27.15
N GLY A 10 18.11 15.95 27.65
CA GLY A 10 18.47 14.79 26.84
C GLY A 10 17.28 14.20 26.08
N PHE A 11 16.08 14.17 26.65
CA PHE A 11 14.87 13.72 25.96
C PHE A 11 14.27 14.77 25.03
N ILE A 12 14.34 16.06 25.37
CA ILE A 12 13.98 17.13 24.43
C ILE A 12 14.92 17.10 23.23
N VAL A 13 16.20 16.75 23.44
CA VAL A 13 17.18 16.57 22.37
C VAL A 13 16.95 15.25 21.61
N LEU A 14 16.60 14.14 22.26
CA LEU A 14 16.34 12.87 21.56
C LEU A 14 15.02 12.89 20.78
N ALA A 15 13.96 13.44 21.38
CA ALA A 15 12.71 13.74 20.69
C ALA A 15 12.95 14.78 19.60
N GLY A 16 13.70 15.85 19.89
CA GLY A 16 14.10 16.85 18.90
C GLY A 16 14.97 16.30 17.77
N LEU A 17 15.80 15.28 18.02
CA LEU A 17 16.58 14.57 17.01
C LEU A 17 15.73 13.58 16.24
N PHE A 18 14.75 12.93 16.86
CA PHE A 18 13.85 12.00 16.18
C PHE A 18 12.79 12.76 15.34
N PHE A 19 12.18 13.80 15.90
CA PHE A 19 11.33 14.76 15.21
C PHE A 19 12.13 15.58 14.21
N GLY A 20 13.35 15.99 14.53
CA GLY A 20 14.25 16.69 13.62
C GLY A 20 14.70 15.81 12.47
N TYR A 21 15.06 14.55 12.72
CA TYR A 21 15.36 13.58 11.66
C TYR A 21 14.13 13.31 10.79
N PHE A 22 12.95 13.08 11.39
CA PHE A 22 11.72 12.84 10.64
C PHE A 22 11.25 14.08 9.88
N TYR A 23 11.31 15.26 10.49
CA TYR A 23 10.98 16.56 9.88
C TYR A 23 11.98 16.92 8.78
N PHE A 24 13.28 16.80 9.01
CA PHE A 24 14.33 17.09 8.03
C PHE A 24 14.33 16.07 6.88
N THR A 25 14.03 14.79 7.14
CA THR A 25 13.86 13.79 6.09
C THR A 25 12.61 14.09 5.26
N ASN A 26 11.48 14.42 5.90
CA ASN A 26 10.24 14.75 5.21
C ASN A 26 10.32 16.12 4.48
N GLN A 27 11.08 17.08 5.04
CA GLN A 27 11.35 18.39 4.45
C GLN A 27 12.37 18.27 3.31
N GLN A 28 13.47 17.53 3.44
CA GLN A 28 14.36 17.21 2.31
C GLN A 28 13.60 16.51 1.20
N GLN A 29 12.72 15.57 1.53
CA GLN A 29 11.91 14.87 0.54
C GLN A 29 10.84 15.79 -0.08
N SER A 30 10.35 16.79 0.65
CA SER A 30 9.45 17.85 0.16
C SER A 30 10.19 18.86 -0.73
N GLU A 31 11.35 19.36 -0.31
CA GLU A 31 12.17 20.32 -1.04
C GLU A 31 12.77 19.69 -2.30
N TYR A 32 13.20 18.43 -2.25
CA TYR A 32 13.57 17.65 -3.44
C TYR A 32 12.38 17.49 -4.41
N ARG A 33 11.17 17.27 -3.89
CA ARG A 33 9.93 17.23 -4.70
C ARG A 33 9.59 18.59 -5.30
N LYS A 34 9.72 19.68 -4.54
CA LYS A 34 9.50 21.06 -5.01
C LYS A 34 10.54 21.47 -6.05
N GLN A 35 11.81 21.12 -5.87
CA GLN A 35 12.87 21.36 -6.86
C GLN A 35 12.59 20.61 -8.16
N LYS A 36 12.27 19.31 -8.10
CA LYS A 36 11.86 18.56 -9.29
C LYS A 36 10.58 19.09 -9.94
N ALA A 37 9.60 19.52 -9.15
CA ALA A 37 8.36 20.11 -9.68
C ALA A 37 8.60 21.51 -10.27
N ALA A 38 9.50 22.31 -9.72
CA ALA A 38 9.90 23.60 -10.26
C ALA A 38 10.68 23.44 -11.57
N GLU A 39 11.56 22.43 -11.65
CA GLU A 39 12.30 22.07 -12.85
C GLU A 39 11.34 21.57 -13.95
N ALA A 40 10.37 20.73 -13.61
CA ALA A 40 9.31 20.30 -14.54
C ALA A 40 8.43 21.47 -15.02
N LYS A 41 8.04 22.39 -14.12
CA LYS A 41 7.29 23.60 -14.47
C LYS A 41 8.09 24.55 -15.37
N LEU A 42 9.41 24.65 -15.18
CA LEU A 42 10.29 25.47 -16.02
C LEU A 42 10.41 24.89 -17.44
N THR A 43 10.48 23.56 -17.56
CA THR A 43 10.51 22.87 -18.86
C THR A 43 9.16 23.02 -19.59
N GLN A 44 8.05 22.85 -18.86
CA GLN A 44 6.70 23.03 -19.41
C GLN A 44 6.40 24.49 -19.77
N ALA A 45 6.87 25.47 -18.98
CA ALA A 45 6.72 26.89 -19.30
C ALA A 45 7.57 27.31 -20.52
N LYS A 46 8.72 26.66 -20.76
CA LYS A 46 9.51 26.85 -21.98
C LYS A 46 8.78 26.26 -23.20
N GLU A 47 8.16 25.09 -23.06
CA GLU A 47 7.33 24.47 -24.12
C GLU A 47 6.07 25.30 -24.42
N ASP A 48 5.38 25.80 -23.39
CA ASP A 48 4.17 26.62 -23.52
C ASP A 48 4.45 28.03 -24.07
N SER A 49 5.64 28.59 -23.80
CA SER A 49 6.06 29.89 -24.34
C SER A 49 6.40 29.80 -25.83
N ILE A 50 6.90 28.65 -26.29
CA ILE A 50 7.10 28.36 -27.73
C ILE A 50 5.73 28.16 -28.42
N ALA A 51 4.77 27.53 -27.74
CA ALA A 51 3.43 27.28 -28.29
C ALA A 51 2.51 28.52 -28.35
N LYS A 52 2.76 29.54 -27.53
CA LYS A 52 1.94 30.76 -27.46
C LYS A 52 2.31 31.86 -28.47
N LEU A 53 3.44 31.76 -29.16
CA LEU A 53 3.91 32.80 -30.08
C LEU A 53 3.19 32.83 -31.45
N ASN A 54 2.37 31.82 -31.80
CA ASN A 54 1.82 31.66 -33.17
C ASN A 54 0.28 31.67 -33.28
N LYS A 55 -0.47 32.15 -32.27
CA LYS A 55 -1.85 31.64 -32.08
C LYS A 55 -3.11 32.39 -32.57
N PRO A 56 -3.16 33.65 -33.07
CA PRO A 56 -4.50 34.21 -33.40
C PRO A 56 -4.80 34.62 -34.85
N LEU A 57 -4.04 34.21 -35.88
CA LEU A 57 -4.43 34.42 -37.30
C LEU A 57 -4.32 33.17 -38.20
N GLN A 58 -3.92 32.02 -37.64
CA GLN A 58 -3.68 30.76 -38.36
C GLN A 58 -4.84 29.74 -38.23
N ASP A 59 -5.71 29.88 -37.23
CA ASP A 59 -6.71 28.87 -36.86
C ASP A 59 -7.83 28.66 -37.90
N SER A 60 -8.19 29.69 -38.67
CA SER A 60 -9.28 29.60 -39.67
C SER A 60 -8.82 29.00 -41.00
N LEU A 61 -7.55 29.20 -41.39
CA LEU A 61 -6.94 28.58 -42.59
C LEU A 61 -6.38 27.18 -42.30
N ASN A 62 -5.95 26.91 -41.07
CA ASN A 62 -5.49 25.59 -40.65
C ASN A 62 -6.64 24.58 -40.55
N LYS A 63 -7.85 24.96 -40.14
CA LYS A 63 -8.99 24.01 -40.10
C LYS A 63 -9.31 23.36 -41.45
N ILE A 64 -9.15 24.09 -42.56
CA ILE A 64 -9.41 23.58 -43.91
C ILE A 64 -8.23 22.76 -44.43
N LYS A 65 -6.98 23.17 -44.14
CA LYS A 65 -5.78 22.38 -44.48
C LYS A 65 -5.63 21.11 -43.63
N ASP A 66 -6.03 21.14 -42.37
CA ASP A 66 -5.88 20.05 -41.40
C ASP A 66 -6.86 18.90 -41.67
N SER A 67 -8.06 19.17 -42.22
CA SER A 67 -8.96 18.12 -42.73
C SER A 67 -8.43 17.45 -44.01
N VAL A 68 -7.79 18.19 -44.91
CA VAL A 68 -7.18 17.64 -46.14
C VAL A 68 -5.93 16.83 -45.80
N VAL A 69 -5.08 17.32 -44.88
CA VAL A 69 -3.87 16.62 -44.39
C VAL A 69 -4.23 15.39 -43.55
N LYS A 70 -5.27 15.44 -42.70
CA LYS A 70 -5.75 14.26 -41.94
C LYS A 70 -6.26 13.17 -42.87
N LYS A 71 -6.97 13.52 -43.94
CA LYS A 71 -7.35 12.57 -44.99
C LYS A 71 -6.10 12.00 -45.67
N GLU A 72 -5.16 12.84 -46.07
CA GLU A 72 -3.93 12.38 -46.71
C GLU A 72 -3.10 11.42 -45.81
N ILE A 73 -3.02 11.68 -44.50
CA ILE A 73 -2.34 10.83 -43.51
C ILE A 73 -3.09 9.52 -43.23
N ALA A 74 -4.42 9.56 -43.17
CA ALA A 74 -5.23 8.36 -42.98
C ALA A 74 -5.23 7.42 -44.19
N GLY A 75 -4.80 7.90 -45.36
CA GLY A 75 -4.51 7.09 -46.54
C GLY A 75 -5.66 6.15 -46.93
N ILE A 76 -5.44 4.83 -46.86
CA ILE A 76 -6.48 3.82 -47.15
C ILE A 76 -7.67 3.84 -46.17
N PHE A 77 -7.62 4.62 -45.08
CA PHE A 77 -8.69 4.80 -44.10
C PHE A 77 -9.31 6.20 -44.14
N GLN A 78 -9.20 6.92 -45.26
CA GLN A 78 -9.66 8.31 -45.41
C GLN A 78 -11.11 8.59 -45.00
N ASP A 79 -12.02 7.63 -45.17
CA ASP A 79 -13.44 7.79 -44.80
C ASP A 79 -13.68 7.70 -43.28
N THR A 80 -12.62 7.47 -42.51
CA THR A 80 -12.69 7.20 -41.07
C THR A 80 -12.15 8.33 -40.21
N THR A 81 -11.68 9.44 -40.79
CA THR A 81 -11.17 10.61 -40.03
C THR A 81 -12.24 11.64 -39.68
N ASP A 82 -13.33 11.69 -40.45
CA ASP A 82 -14.47 12.61 -40.27
C ASP A 82 -15.70 11.85 -39.73
N GLY A 83 -15.54 11.08 -38.66
CA GLY A 83 -16.61 10.31 -38.03
C GLY A 83 -17.32 11.06 -36.89
N THR A 84 -18.58 10.72 -36.63
CA THR A 84 -19.28 11.11 -35.40
C THR A 84 -18.96 10.11 -34.29
N GLU A 85 -18.64 10.63 -33.11
CA GLU A 85 -18.39 9.79 -31.94
C GLU A 85 -19.68 9.10 -31.48
N GLN A 86 -19.63 7.78 -31.34
CA GLN A 86 -20.71 6.93 -30.89
C GLN A 86 -20.26 6.14 -29.67
N LEU A 87 -21.11 6.11 -28.64
CA LEU A 87 -20.85 5.39 -27.41
C LEU A 87 -21.69 4.12 -27.35
N VAL A 88 -21.04 3.00 -27.07
CA VAL A 88 -21.69 1.69 -26.90
C VAL A 88 -21.34 1.14 -25.54
N THR A 89 -22.32 0.59 -24.81
CA THR A 89 -22.10 0.10 -23.45
C THR A 89 -22.35 -1.40 -23.35
N LEU A 90 -21.40 -2.11 -22.76
CA LEU A 90 -21.57 -3.49 -22.29
C LEU A 90 -21.57 -3.53 -20.76
N GLN A 91 -22.29 -4.48 -20.19
CA GLN A 91 -22.33 -4.66 -18.74
C GLN A 91 -22.61 -6.11 -18.34
N ASN A 92 -21.99 -6.52 -17.23
CA ASN A 92 -22.29 -7.76 -16.50
C ASN A 92 -22.71 -7.40 -15.06
N GLU A 93 -22.64 -8.35 -14.13
CA GLU A 93 -23.02 -8.18 -12.72
C GLU A 93 -22.06 -7.25 -11.96
N LEU A 94 -20.79 -7.16 -12.38
CA LEU A 94 -19.70 -6.52 -11.63
C LEU A 94 -19.28 -5.18 -12.22
N ILE A 95 -19.26 -5.04 -13.55
CA ILE A 95 -18.78 -3.85 -14.26
C ILE A 95 -19.70 -3.43 -15.40
N LYS A 96 -19.60 -2.15 -15.75
CA LYS A 96 -20.21 -1.54 -16.92
C LYS A 96 -19.13 -0.78 -17.68
N VAL A 97 -18.89 -1.16 -18.92
CA VAL A 97 -17.87 -0.58 -19.79
C VAL A 97 -18.56 0.15 -20.92
N THR A 98 -18.34 1.47 -20.99
CA THR A 98 -18.74 2.30 -22.13
C THR A 98 -17.53 2.44 -23.05
N PHE A 99 -17.71 2.05 -24.30
CA PHE A 99 -16.74 2.12 -25.38
C PHE A 99 -17.08 3.28 -26.31
N THR A 100 -16.06 3.80 -27.00
CA THR A 100 -16.19 4.79 -28.07
C THR A 100 -15.74 4.17 -29.38
N ASN A 101 -16.46 4.49 -30.47
CA ASN A 101 -16.03 4.12 -31.83
C ASN A 101 -14.77 4.87 -32.27
N LYS A 102 -14.41 5.99 -31.62
CA LYS A 102 -13.15 6.69 -31.85
C LYS A 102 -12.01 5.93 -31.18
N GLY A 103 -11.13 5.34 -31.99
CA GLY A 103 -10.10 4.41 -31.53
C GLY A 103 -10.60 3.00 -31.24
N GLY A 104 -11.93 2.78 -31.26
CA GLY A 104 -12.54 1.50 -30.90
C GLY A 104 -12.04 1.02 -29.53
N GLN A 105 -12.20 1.84 -28.48
CA GLN A 105 -11.56 1.66 -27.17
C GLN A 105 -12.53 1.91 -26.00
N PRO A 106 -12.21 1.47 -24.77
CA PRO A 106 -12.95 1.86 -23.58
C PRO A 106 -12.85 3.36 -23.32
N ALA A 107 -13.98 4.03 -23.14
CA ALA A 107 -14.08 5.45 -22.78
C ALA A 107 -14.36 5.67 -21.28
N LYS A 108 -15.03 4.71 -20.64
CA LYS A 108 -15.36 4.75 -19.21
C LYS A 108 -15.65 3.35 -18.67
N VAL A 109 -15.10 3.02 -17.50
CA VAL A 109 -15.43 1.79 -16.78
C VAL A 109 -16.04 2.13 -15.42
N GLU A 110 -17.21 1.59 -15.12
CA GLU A 110 -17.94 1.78 -13.87
C GLU A 110 -18.02 0.45 -13.11
N LEU A 111 -17.55 0.41 -11.86
CA LEU A 111 -17.64 -0.79 -11.02
C LEU A 111 -18.94 -0.76 -10.20
N LYS A 112 -19.81 -1.77 -10.37
CA LYS A 112 -21.18 -1.77 -9.84
C LYS A 112 -21.26 -1.94 -8.33
N ASN A 113 -20.28 -2.63 -7.73
CA ASN A 113 -20.24 -2.92 -6.30
C ASN A 113 -19.54 -1.82 -5.47
N PHE A 114 -19.05 -0.75 -6.10
CA PHE A 114 -18.25 0.28 -5.44
C PHE A 114 -18.77 1.67 -5.75
N LYS A 115 -18.82 2.53 -4.74
CA LYS A 115 -19.17 3.94 -4.89
C LYS A 115 -17.91 4.82 -4.97
N GLY A 116 -17.90 5.80 -5.85
CA GLY A 116 -16.91 6.88 -5.88
C GLY A 116 -17.16 7.92 -4.79
N GLN A 117 -16.31 8.95 -4.72
CA GLN A 117 -16.48 10.06 -3.77
C GLN A 117 -17.71 10.91 -4.05
N ASP A 118 -18.20 10.90 -5.28
CA ASP A 118 -19.40 11.59 -5.73
C ASP A 118 -20.69 10.80 -5.43
N SER A 119 -20.60 9.71 -4.66
CA SER A 119 -21.69 8.75 -4.37
C SER A 119 -22.23 7.99 -5.58
N ASN A 120 -21.74 8.26 -6.80
CA ASN A 120 -22.03 7.47 -7.99
C ASN A 120 -21.18 6.20 -8.01
N LEU A 121 -21.37 5.36 -9.03
CA LEU A 121 -20.49 4.21 -9.24
C LEU A 121 -19.04 4.66 -9.41
N LEU A 122 -18.12 3.87 -8.86
CA LEU A 122 -16.69 4.13 -8.97
C LEU A 122 -16.26 4.03 -10.43
N LYS A 123 -15.54 5.05 -10.90
CA LYS A 123 -15.11 5.20 -12.31
C LYS A 123 -13.62 4.94 -12.43
N LEU A 124 -13.24 4.11 -13.39
CA LEU A 124 -11.88 3.86 -13.86
C LEU A 124 -11.80 4.16 -15.37
N ALA A 125 -10.61 4.54 -15.85
CA ALA A 125 -10.35 4.87 -17.26
C ALA A 125 -11.43 5.79 -17.86
N SER A 126 -11.65 6.94 -17.22
CA SER A 126 -12.75 7.86 -17.51
C SER A 126 -12.28 9.29 -17.77
N THR A 127 -11.01 9.46 -18.12
CA THR A 127 -10.38 10.76 -18.37
C THR A 127 -10.03 10.89 -19.85
N ASP A 128 -9.91 12.12 -20.34
CA ASP A 128 -9.51 12.38 -21.74
C ASP A 128 -8.06 11.93 -22.04
N PHE A 129 -7.27 11.64 -20.99
CA PHE A 129 -5.92 11.09 -21.10
C PHE A 129 -5.94 9.59 -21.38
N ASP A 130 -7.01 8.86 -21.04
CA ASP A 130 -7.08 7.41 -21.20
C ASP A 130 -7.20 7.04 -22.68
N LYS A 131 -6.18 6.35 -23.20
CA LYS A 131 -6.10 5.97 -24.63
C LYS A 131 -5.37 4.64 -24.81
N ILE A 132 -5.84 3.84 -25.76
CA ILE A 132 -5.18 2.64 -26.27
C ILE A 132 -5.07 2.80 -27.78
N GLY A 133 -3.86 2.74 -28.31
CA GLY A 133 -3.66 2.87 -29.74
C GLY A 133 -2.32 2.31 -30.19
N TYR A 134 -2.19 2.08 -31.49
CA TYR A 134 -0.96 1.65 -32.12
C TYR A 134 -0.89 2.24 -33.52
N THR A 135 0.33 2.33 -34.05
CA THR A 135 0.57 2.93 -35.36
C THR A 135 0.36 1.90 -36.45
N ILE A 136 -0.36 2.29 -37.50
CA ILE A 136 -0.58 1.50 -38.71
C ILE A 136 -0.11 2.25 -39.94
N ASN A 137 0.40 1.52 -40.91
CA ASN A 137 0.76 2.06 -42.22
C ASN A 137 -0.50 2.24 -43.07
N THR A 138 -0.67 3.41 -43.67
CA THR A 138 -1.86 3.75 -44.45
C THR A 138 -1.61 3.85 -45.96
N GLY A 139 -0.38 3.62 -46.41
CA GLY A 139 -0.01 3.29 -47.80
C GLY A 139 -0.22 4.38 -48.87
N LYS A 140 -0.98 5.45 -48.63
CA LYS A 140 -1.39 6.46 -49.64
C LYS A 140 -0.94 7.89 -49.29
N SER A 141 0.29 8.06 -48.84
CA SER A 141 0.94 9.39 -48.82
C SER A 141 2.26 9.28 -49.58
N ALA A 142 2.64 10.33 -50.33
CA ALA A 142 3.88 10.39 -51.10
C ALA A 142 5.15 10.10 -50.26
N ASN A 143 5.05 10.12 -48.93
CA ASN A 143 6.12 9.83 -47.96
C ASN A 143 5.86 8.59 -47.06
N GLY A 144 4.94 7.68 -47.42
CA GLY A 144 4.64 6.49 -46.60
C GLY A 144 3.84 6.81 -45.34
N GLY A 145 2.59 7.22 -45.52
CA GLY A 145 1.71 7.66 -44.44
C GLY A 145 1.50 6.61 -43.35
N SER A 146 1.47 7.08 -42.10
CA SER A 146 1.14 6.29 -40.91
C SER A 146 0.07 7.00 -40.10
N ALA A 147 -0.89 6.27 -39.56
CA ALA A 147 -1.94 6.82 -38.69
C ALA A 147 -1.96 6.09 -37.35
N GLN A 148 -2.41 6.79 -36.31
CA GLN A 148 -2.63 6.19 -35.00
C GLN A 148 -4.07 5.72 -34.89
N THR A 149 -4.27 4.45 -34.52
CA THR A 149 -5.62 3.87 -34.44
C THR A 149 -6.52 4.63 -33.48
N SER A 150 -5.99 5.18 -32.39
CA SER A 150 -6.75 5.99 -31.41
C SER A 150 -7.38 7.26 -31.98
N ASP A 151 -6.91 7.75 -33.13
CA ASP A 151 -7.40 8.97 -33.77
C ASP A 151 -8.40 8.68 -34.92
N LEU A 152 -8.60 7.40 -35.26
CA LEU A 152 -9.51 6.96 -36.34
C LEU A 152 -10.88 6.56 -35.79
N TYR A 153 -11.93 6.72 -36.58
CA TYR A 153 -13.29 6.29 -36.23
C TYR A 153 -13.61 4.92 -36.85
N PHE A 154 -13.88 3.94 -36.00
CA PHE A 154 -14.30 2.60 -36.42
C PHE A 154 -15.79 2.65 -36.78
N SER A 155 -16.10 2.69 -38.07
CA SER A 155 -17.45 2.96 -38.58
C SER A 155 -18.42 1.80 -38.40
N GLN A 156 -17.95 0.55 -38.42
CA GLN A 156 -18.78 -0.63 -38.24
C GLN A 156 -18.72 -1.10 -36.79
N VAL A 157 -19.82 -0.89 -36.05
CA VAL A 157 -19.96 -1.34 -34.66
C VAL A 157 -21.01 -2.44 -34.60
N SER A 158 -20.63 -3.62 -34.12
CA SER A 158 -21.56 -4.73 -33.87
C SER A 158 -21.52 -5.12 -32.39
N VAL A 159 -22.69 -5.44 -31.85
CA VAL A 159 -22.87 -5.87 -30.46
C VAL A 159 -23.57 -7.22 -30.48
N ASP A 160 -22.93 -8.22 -29.88
CA ASP A 160 -23.51 -9.54 -29.67
C ASP A 160 -23.72 -9.77 -28.17
N THR A 161 -24.97 -9.89 -27.76
CA THR A 161 -25.38 -10.22 -26.39
C THR A 161 -26.01 -11.60 -26.26
N SER A 162 -26.10 -12.37 -27.36
CA SER A 162 -26.82 -13.64 -27.44
C SER A 162 -25.89 -14.85 -27.45
N SER A 163 -24.61 -14.67 -27.12
CA SER A 163 -23.63 -15.75 -27.20
C SER A 163 -23.93 -16.90 -26.23
N THR A 164 -23.67 -18.13 -26.69
CA THR A 164 -23.82 -19.36 -25.92
C THR A 164 -22.84 -19.33 -24.75
N GLY A 165 -23.33 -19.14 -23.52
CA GLY A 165 -22.51 -18.99 -22.30
C GLY A 165 -22.63 -17.63 -21.61
N GLY A 166 -23.42 -16.70 -22.14
CA GLY A 166 -23.71 -15.41 -21.49
C GLY A 166 -22.63 -14.34 -21.67
N ASN A 167 -21.64 -14.58 -22.52
CA ASN A 167 -20.64 -13.57 -22.88
C ASN A 167 -21.30 -12.46 -23.71
N LYS A 168 -20.82 -11.24 -23.54
CA LYS A 168 -21.25 -10.09 -24.33
C LYS A 168 -20.06 -9.53 -25.07
N THR A 169 -20.19 -9.37 -26.37
CA THR A 169 -19.10 -8.95 -27.24
C THR A 169 -19.48 -7.68 -27.99
N VAL A 170 -18.54 -6.76 -28.12
CA VAL A 170 -18.64 -5.61 -29.02
C VAL A 170 -17.44 -5.61 -29.94
N SER A 171 -17.69 -5.41 -31.24
CA SER A 171 -16.66 -5.32 -32.25
C SER A 171 -16.71 -3.98 -32.95
N PHE A 172 -15.57 -3.31 -33.02
CA PHE A 172 -15.35 -2.08 -33.77
C PHE A 172 -14.48 -2.44 -34.96
N THR A 173 -14.96 -2.25 -36.19
CA THR A 173 -14.21 -2.59 -37.40
C THR A 173 -13.89 -1.34 -38.22
N LEU A 174 -12.63 -1.25 -38.60
CA LEU A 174 -12.05 -0.27 -39.50
C LEU A 174 -11.77 -0.98 -40.83
N ASN A 175 -12.52 -0.62 -41.87
CA ASN A 175 -12.36 -1.18 -43.20
C ASN A 175 -11.50 -0.24 -44.06
N SER A 176 -10.60 -0.82 -44.84
CA SER A 176 -9.85 -0.11 -45.86
C SER A 176 -10.77 0.32 -47.01
N SER A 177 -10.57 1.52 -47.56
CA SER A 177 -11.28 2.03 -48.74
C SER A 177 -10.66 1.57 -50.07
N ASP A 178 -9.55 0.82 -50.02
CA ASP A 178 -8.90 0.25 -51.19
C ASP A 178 -9.41 -1.17 -51.53
N SER A 179 -9.01 -1.67 -52.69
CA SER A 179 -9.36 -3.01 -53.16
C SER A 179 -8.65 -4.14 -52.42
N SER A 180 -7.79 -3.84 -51.44
CA SER A 180 -7.02 -4.87 -50.70
C SER A 180 -7.90 -5.67 -49.74
N GLY A 181 -9.06 -5.13 -49.34
CA GLY A 181 -9.92 -5.75 -48.33
C GLY A 181 -9.27 -5.87 -46.95
N SER A 182 -8.22 -5.09 -46.68
CA SER A 182 -7.59 -5.02 -45.37
C SER A 182 -8.56 -4.43 -44.35
N TYR A 183 -8.59 -4.98 -43.14
CA TYR A 183 -9.42 -4.47 -42.07
C TYR A 183 -8.76 -4.71 -40.71
N ILE A 184 -9.18 -3.90 -39.73
CA ILE A 184 -8.79 -4.01 -38.34
C ILE A 184 -10.07 -4.08 -37.51
N THR A 185 -10.23 -5.12 -36.70
CA THR A 185 -11.35 -5.25 -35.76
C THR A 185 -10.81 -5.27 -34.33
N HIS A 186 -11.28 -4.33 -33.52
CA HIS A 186 -11.14 -4.36 -32.06
C HIS A 186 -12.37 -5.08 -31.48
N GLU A 187 -12.17 -6.29 -30.96
CA GLU A 187 -13.22 -7.09 -30.36
C GLU A 187 -13.02 -7.15 -28.84
N TYR A 188 -14.02 -6.68 -28.09
CA TYR A 188 -14.05 -6.75 -26.63
C TYR A 188 -15.08 -7.76 -26.18
N THR A 189 -14.68 -8.73 -25.37
CA THR A 189 -15.57 -9.74 -24.79
C THR A 189 -15.61 -9.59 -23.27
N LEU A 190 -16.83 -9.41 -22.75
CA LEU A 190 -17.13 -9.35 -21.32
C LEU A 190 -17.81 -10.65 -20.88
N LYS A 191 -17.17 -11.38 -19.98
CA LYS A 191 -17.69 -12.63 -19.40
C LYS A 191 -18.61 -12.34 -18.20
N PRO A 192 -19.58 -13.22 -17.89
CA PRO A 192 -20.40 -13.07 -16.70
C PRO A 192 -19.55 -13.15 -15.42
N ASN A 193 -19.87 -12.34 -14.40
CA ASN A 193 -19.17 -12.33 -13.11
C ASN A 193 -17.62 -12.15 -13.16
N GLU A 194 -17.08 -11.50 -14.19
CA GLU A 194 -15.65 -11.20 -14.29
C GLU A 194 -15.35 -9.69 -14.40
N TYR A 195 -14.19 -9.27 -13.88
CA TYR A 195 -13.64 -7.92 -14.02
C TYR A 195 -12.69 -7.78 -15.23
N MET A 196 -12.31 -8.91 -15.83
CA MET A 196 -11.44 -8.96 -17.01
C MET A 196 -12.26 -8.75 -18.28
N VAL A 197 -11.79 -7.86 -19.14
CA VAL A 197 -12.30 -7.64 -20.49
C VAL A 197 -11.28 -8.22 -21.46
N ASP A 198 -11.65 -9.27 -22.18
CA ASP A 198 -10.80 -9.79 -23.26
C ASP A 198 -10.82 -8.79 -24.43
N PHE A 199 -9.65 -8.44 -24.95
CA PHE A 199 -9.47 -7.47 -26.04
C PHE A 199 -8.66 -8.11 -27.16
N ASN A 200 -9.31 -8.50 -28.26
CA ASN A 200 -8.65 -9.07 -29.42
C ASN A 200 -8.54 -8.03 -30.52
N VAL A 201 -7.34 -7.83 -31.05
CA VAL A 201 -7.12 -7.06 -32.28
C VAL A 201 -7.00 -8.04 -33.44
N LYS A 202 -8.00 -8.08 -34.32
CA LYS A 202 -8.01 -8.92 -35.52
C LYS A 202 -7.59 -8.06 -36.71
N MET A 203 -6.63 -8.53 -37.50
CA MET A 203 -6.11 -7.80 -38.65
C MET A 203 -6.08 -8.71 -39.88
N ASN A 204 -6.70 -8.26 -40.97
CA ASN A 204 -6.46 -8.82 -42.29
C ASN A 204 -5.49 -7.88 -43.03
N GLY A 205 -4.37 -8.42 -43.52
CA GLY A 205 -3.27 -7.60 -44.07
C GLY A 205 -2.27 -7.08 -43.03
N ALA A 206 -2.07 -7.78 -41.91
CA ALA A 206 -1.12 -7.34 -40.87
C ALA A 206 0.31 -7.09 -41.40
N ASN A 207 0.73 -7.82 -42.44
CA ASN A 207 2.02 -7.66 -43.12
C ASN A 207 2.21 -6.32 -43.83
N THR A 208 1.11 -5.69 -44.29
CA THR A 208 1.15 -4.36 -44.92
C THR A 208 0.89 -3.26 -43.91
N LEU A 209 -0.03 -3.50 -42.97
CA LEU A 209 -0.42 -2.55 -41.93
C LEU A 209 0.65 -2.33 -40.86
N LEU A 210 1.50 -3.33 -40.59
CA LEU A 210 2.55 -3.27 -39.57
C LEU A 210 3.94 -3.30 -40.18
N THR A 211 4.77 -2.32 -39.84
CA THR A 211 6.18 -2.28 -40.25
C THR A 211 6.95 -3.44 -39.61
N GLN A 212 7.54 -4.30 -40.45
CA GLN A 212 8.31 -5.48 -40.01
C GLN A 212 7.54 -6.43 -39.08
N GLY A 213 6.21 -6.54 -39.23
CA GLY A 213 5.38 -7.39 -38.38
C GLY A 213 5.44 -7.01 -36.90
N THR A 214 5.75 -5.75 -36.59
CA THR A 214 5.83 -5.24 -35.22
C THR A 214 4.63 -4.34 -34.94
N MET A 215 3.95 -4.56 -33.82
CA MET A 215 2.96 -3.62 -33.29
C MET A 215 3.56 -2.87 -32.10
N ASN A 216 3.54 -1.53 -32.17
CA ASN A 216 3.93 -0.63 -31.08
C ASN A 216 2.66 -0.12 -30.39
N LEU A 217 2.25 -0.81 -29.33
CA LEU A 217 1.07 -0.47 -28.54
C LEU A 217 1.39 0.65 -27.55
N SER A 218 0.60 1.71 -27.58
CA SER A 218 0.61 2.81 -26.62
C SER A 218 -0.62 2.68 -25.73
N TRP A 219 -0.40 2.54 -24.43
CA TRP A 219 -1.45 2.52 -23.41
C TRP A 219 -1.25 3.68 -22.45
N GLN A 220 -2.18 4.62 -22.50
CA GLN A 220 -2.24 5.78 -21.62
C GLN A 220 -3.35 5.55 -20.59
N TYR A 221 -3.01 5.69 -19.32
CA TYR A 221 -3.94 5.54 -18.21
C TYR A 221 -3.72 6.63 -17.16
N ALA A 222 -4.78 7.33 -16.79
CA ALA A 222 -4.80 8.27 -15.68
C ALA A 222 -5.63 7.72 -14.52
N ALA A 223 -4.97 7.50 -13.40
CA ALA A 223 -5.62 7.13 -12.15
C ALA A 223 -6.22 8.38 -11.49
N ALA A 224 -7.54 8.58 -11.64
CA ALA A 224 -8.27 9.59 -10.88
C ALA A 224 -8.33 9.24 -9.39
N GLN A 225 -8.38 10.25 -8.52
CA GLN A 225 -8.47 10.08 -7.06
C GLN A 225 -9.74 9.29 -6.68
N GLN A 226 -9.58 8.22 -5.91
CA GLN A 226 -10.70 7.38 -5.42
C GLN A 226 -10.91 7.50 -3.92
N GLU A 227 -9.88 7.89 -3.18
CA GLU A 227 -9.87 7.93 -1.71
C GLU A 227 -9.83 9.38 -1.20
N SER A 228 -10.37 9.63 -0.02
CA SER A 228 -10.51 10.98 0.53
C SER A 228 -9.17 11.71 0.75
N ASP A 229 -8.11 10.97 1.10
CA ASP A 229 -6.75 11.50 1.28
C ASP A 229 -5.88 11.19 0.06
N ILE A 230 -5.69 12.21 -0.79
CA ILE A 230 -4.88 12.11 -2.01
C ILE A 230 -3.40 11.81 -1.74
N SER A 231 -2.84 12.34 -0.65
CA SER A 231 -1.43 12.14 -0.30
C SER A 231 -1.20 10.70 0.15
N PHE A 232 -2.11 10.18 0.97
CA PHE A 232 -2.09 8.79 1.38
C PHE A 232 -2.32 7.84 0.20
N GLU A 233 -3.26 8.15 -0.69
CA GLU A 233 -3.50 7.36 -1.90
C GLU A 233 -2.26 7.32 -2.82
N LYS A 234 -1.60 8.46 -3.05
CA LYS A 234 -0.36 8.54 -3.83
C LYS A 234 0.76 7.68 -3.22
N GLN A 235 0.95 7.73 -1.91
CA GLN A 235 1.96 6.91 -1.22
C GLN A 235 1.71 5.40 -1.34
N ASN A 236 0.44 5.02 -1.52
CA ASN A 236 0.02 3.64 -1.68
C ASN A 236 -0.20 3.23 -3.14
N THR A 237 0.06 4.09 -4.11
CA THR A 237 -0.10 3.78 -5.54
C THR A 237 1.21 3.25 -6.14
N GLN A 238 1.10 2.20 -6.95
CA GLN A 238 2.22 1.47 -7.52
C GLN A 238 1.98 1.16 -8.99
N VAL A 239 3.07 1.16 -9.75
CA VAL A 239 3.13 0.52 -11.06
C VAL A 239 3.68 -0.88 -10.87
N GLY A 240 3.00 -1.90 -11.39
CA GLY A 240 3.39 -3.30 -11.31
C GLY A 240 3.57 -3.91 -12.69
N TYR A 241 4.43 -4.91 -12.79
CA TYR A 241 4.67 -5.65 -14.03
C TYR A 241 5.29 -7.03 -13.76
N VAL A 242 5.19 -7.92 -14.75
CA VAL A 242 5.95 -9.19 -14.77
C VAL A 242 6.87 -9.19 -15.98
N LYS A 243 8.18 -9.22 -15.73
CA LYS A 243 9.23 -9.34 -16.75
C LYS A 243 9.93 -10.68 -16.60
N ASP A 244 10.11 -11.42 -17.69
CA ASP A 244 10.74 -12.74 -17.69
C ASP A 244 10.22 -13.67 -16.56
N GLY A 245 8.89 -13.71 -16.42
CA GLY A 245 8.21 -14.46 -15.36
C GLY A 245 8.43 -13.92 -13.93
N SER A 246 9.24 -12.90 -13.72
CA SER A 246 9.52 -12.29 -12.41
C SER A 246 8.67 -11.03 -12.19
N PHE A 247 8.00 -10.98 -11.04
CA PHE A 247 7.19 -9.84 -10.62
C PHE A 247 8.06 -8.73 -10.00
N ASP A 248 7.83 -7.50 -10.40
CA ASP A 248 8.43 -6.31 -9.77
C ASP A 248 7.42 -5.13 -9.76
N TYR A 249 7.68 -4.13 -8.94
CA TYR A 249 6.81 -2.96 -8.79
C TYR A 249 7.59 -1.70 -8.40
N HIS A 250 7.02 -0.54 -8.69
CA HIS A 250 7.54 0.76 -8.29
C HIS A 250 6.44 1.62 -7.66
N THR A 251 6.68 2.12 -6.46
CA THR A 251 5.83 3.16 -5.85
C THR A 251 6.02 4.48 -6.57
N ILE A 252 4.91 5.14 -6.91
CA ILE A 252 4.94 6.42 -7.61
C ILE A 252 5.65 7.51 -6.78
N GLY A 253 6.21 8.52 -7.44
CA GLY A 253 6.97 9.60 -6.79
C GLY A 253 8.40 9.25 -6.39
N ARG A 254 8.80 7.97 -6.41
CA ARG A 254 10.20 7.54 -6.23
C ARG A 254 10.96 7.42 -7.55
N LYS A 255 10.25 7.00 -8.59
CA LYS A 255 10.70 6.90 -9.98
C LYS A 255 9.59 7.48 -10.86
N SER A 256 9.93 7.78 -12.11
CA SER A 256 9.01 8.30 -13.13
C SER A 256 9.04 7.51 -14.44
N SER A 257 9.91 6.50 -14.56
CA SER A 257 9.99 5.66 -15.75
C SER A 257 10.64 4.31 -15.47
N LYS A 258 10.37 3.36 -16.37
CA LYS A 258 10.98 2.03 -16.43
C LYS A 258 11.08 1.57 -17.88
N ASN A 259 12.30 1.21 -18.30
CA ASN A 259 12.55 0.52 -19.57
C ASN A 259 12.45 -0.99 -19.37
N PHE A 260 11.96 -1.68 -20.40
CA PHE A 260 11.83 -3.11 -20.49
C PHE A 260 12.60 -3.61 -21.70
N ASP A 261 13.75 -4.24 -21.45
CA ASP A 261 14.60 -4.82 -22.48
C ASP A 261 14.32 -6.32 -22.67
N GLU A 262 13.43 -6.87 -21.86
CA GLU A 262 13.04 -8.29 -21.80
C GLU A 262 11.53 -8.43 -22.03
N SER A 263 11.07 -9.68 -22.20
CA SER A 263 9.66 -9.97 -22.39
C SER A 263 8.83 -9.61 -21.15
N VAL A 264 7.69 -8.95 -21.38
CA VAL A 264 6.77 -8.50 -20.33
C VAL A 264 5.39 -9.10 -20.59
N ASN A 265 4.83 -9.84 -19.63
CA ASN A 265 3.50 -10.44 -19.77
C ASN A 265 2.38 -9.41 -19.63
N TRP A 266 2.53 -8.51 -18.65
CA TRP A 266 1.55 -7.47 -18.34
C TRP A 266 2.19 -6.29 -17.61
N ILE A 267 1.51 -5.15 -17.70
CA ILE A 267 1.82 -3.91 -17.02
C ILE A 267 0.54 -3.33 -16.41
N GLY A 268 0.63 -2.71 -15.25
CA GLY A 268 -0.56 -2.19 -14.59
C GLY A 268 -0.28 -1.11 -13.56
N VAL A 269 -1.33 -0.34 -13.27
CA VAL A 269 -1.35 0.66 -12.21
C VAL A 269 -2.29 0.19 -11.12
N ARG A 270 -1.74 0.04 -9.92
CA ARG A 270 -2.47 -0.24 -8.70
C ARG A 270 -2.64 1.06 -7.92
N GLN A 271 -3.88 1.48 -7.70
CA GLN A 271 -4.26 2.41 -6.64
C GLN A 271 -4.43 1.66 -5.32
N ARG A 272 -4.87 2.32 -4.23
CA ARG A 272 -5.02 1.65 -2.93
C ARG A 272 -5.89 0.38 -3.02
N PHE A 273 -7.10 0.50 -3.60
CA PHE A 273 -8.08 -0.57 -3.66
C PHE A 273 -8.47 -1.04 -5.07
N PHE A 274 -7.99 -0.37 -6.12
CA PHE A 274 -8.40 -0.64 -7.50
C PHE A 274 -7.20 -0.76 -8.42
N PHE A 275 -7.27 -1.70 -9.36
CA PHE A 275 -6.22 -1.99 -10.32
C PHE A 275 -6.74 -1.79 -11.74
N THR A 276 -5.85 -1.28 -12.57
CA THR A 276 -6.00 -1.33 -14.02
C THR A 276 -4.78 -2.00 -14.61
N ILE A 277 -4.97 -3.08 -15.37
CA ILE A 277 -3.88 -3.88 -15.96
C ILE A 277 -4.13 -4.08 -17.45
N LEU A 278 -3.06 -3.97 -18.23
CA LEU A 278 -3.00 -4.40 -19.61
C LEU A 278 -2.12 -5.66 -19.73
N VAL A 279 -2.70 -6.72 -20.28
CA VAL A 279 -2.07 -8.02 -20.49
C VAL A 279 -1.92 -8.28 -21.98
N ALA A 280 -0.76 -8.74 -22.43
CA ALA A 280 -0.58 -9.35 -23.74
C ALA A 280 -0.45 -10.86 -23.58
N LYS A 281 -1.37 -11.66 -24.14
CA LYS A 281 -1.32 -13.13 -23.98
C LYS A 281 -0.12 -13.75 -24.70
N ASP A 282 0.36 -13.10 -25.76
CA ASP A 282 1.60 -13.45 -26.48
C ASP A 282 2.85 -12.72 -25.96
N ASN A 283 2.72 -11.99 -24.84
CA ASN A 283 3.73 -11.12 -24.23
C ASN A 283 4.18 -9.94 -25.10
N PHE A 284 4.59 -8.87 -24.43
CA PHE A 284 5.37 -7.81 -25.05
C PHE A 284 6.83 -8.26 -25.17
N THR A 285 7.51 -7.87 -26.24
CA THR A 285 8.93 -8.17 -26.47
C THR A 285 9.84 -7.20 -25.72
N SER A 286 9.45 -5.92 -25.67
CA SER A 286 10.19 -4.85 -25.02
C SER A 286 9.28 -3.62 -24.89
N GLY A 287 9.73 -2.56 -24.22
CA GLY A 287 8.97 -1.33 -24.15
C GLY A 287 9.48 -0.36 -23.10
N LYS A 288 8.69 0.69 -22.88
CA LYS A 288 8.96 1.71 -21.88
C LYS A 288 7.66 2.18 -21.26
N MET A 289 7.62 2.23 -19.94
CA MET A 289 6.53 2.85 -19.19
C MET A 289 7.05 4.09 -18.47
N GLU A 290 6.33 5.19 -18.62
CA GLU A 290 6.60 6.46 -17.95
C GLU A 290 5.37 6.90 -17.18
N TRP A 291 5.58 7.60 -16.08
CA TRP A 291 4.50 8.13 -15.29
C TRP A 291 4.88 9.43 -14.59
N THR A 292 3.90 10.31 -14.49
CA THR A 292 4.00 11.60 -13.80
C THR A 292 3.05 11.60 -12.62
N VAL A 293 3.43 12.31 -11.56
CA VAL A 293 2.57 12.53 -10.39
C VAL A 293 2.11 13.98 -10.44
N PRO A 294 0.87 14.26 -10.89
CA PRO A 294 0.36 15.62 -10.97
C PRO A 294 0.22 16.29 -9.59
N ASP A 295 -0.01 17.59 -9.59
CA ASP A 295 -0.33 18.36 -8.38
C ASP A 295 -1.65 17.88 -7.75
N ASP A 296 -1.76 17.99 -6.42
CA ASP A 296 -2.93 17.52 -5.67
C ASP A 296 -4.24 18.21 -6.10
N SER A 297 -4.16 19.45 -6.60
CA SER A 297 -5.32 20.21 -7.13
C SER A 297 -6.02 19.55 -8.32
N THR A 298 -5.31 18.71 -9.08
CA THR A 298 -5.82 18.06 -10.30
C THR A 298 -6.72 16.84 -10.00
N LYS A 299 -6.81 16.41 -8.74
CA LYS A 299 -7.49 15.16 -8.33
C LYS A 299 -7.05 13.93 -9.13
N THR A 300 -5.82 13.95 -9.65
CA THR A 300 -5.21 12.84 -10.38
C THR A 300 -4.02 12.30 -9.59
N ILE A 301 -4.00 10.99 -9.39
CA ILE A 301 -2.97 10.30 -8.61
C ILE A 301 -1.71 10.11 -9.43
N VAL A 302 -1.87 9.59 -10.65
CA VAL A 302 -0.78 9.31 -11.59
C VAL A 302 -1.31 9.32 -13.01
N GLN A 303 -0.55 9.88 -13.94
CA GLN A 303 -0.74 9.68 -15.38
C GLN A 303 0.40 8.80 -15.87
N SER A 304 0.07 7.72 -16.57
CA SER A 304 1.05 6.74 -17.04
C SER A 304 0.88 6.46 -18.52
N THR A 305 2.00 6.35 -19.23
CA THR A 305 2.05 5.99 -20.64
C THR A 305 3.00 4.83 -20.80
N ALA A 306 2.50 3.72 -21.33
CA ALA A 306 3.29 2.55 -21.66
C ALA A 306 3.34 2.34 -23.17
N ASN A 307 4.53 2.44 -23.74
CA ASN A 307 4.79 2.13 -25.14
C ASN A 307 5.46 0.75 -25.19
N MET A 308 4.70 -0.26 -25.58
CA MET A 308 5.10 -1.66 -25.58
C MET A 308 5.17 -2.20 -27.00
N ARG A 309 6.26 -2.88 -27.31
CA ARG A 309 6.49 -3.53 -28.60
C ARG A 309 6.07 -4.99 -28.51
N LEU A 310 5.42 -5.50 -29.55
CA LEU A 310 5.19 -6.94 -29.72
C LEU A 310 5.46 -7.38 -31.16
N SER A 311 5.83 -8.64 -31.32
CA SER A 311 5.98 -9.27 -32.63
C SER A 311 4.66 -9.96 -33.00
N VAL A 312 4.10 -9.59 -34.14
CA VAL A 312 2.85 -10.10 -34.66
C VAL A 312 3.16 -11.18 -35.69
N LYS A 313 2.70 -12.40 -35.42
CA LYS A 313 2.85 -13.53 -36.36
C LYS A 313 1.97 -13.30 -37.58
N ALA A 314 2.46 -13.64 -38.77
CA ALA A 314 1.67 -13.55 -39.99
C ALA A 314 0.52 -14.58 -39.99
N GLY A 315 -0.69 -14.13 -40.29
CA GLY A 315 -1.88 -14.96 -40.46
C GLY A 315 -3.02 -14.20 -41.18
N SER A 316 -4.01 -14.92 -41.71
CA SER A 316 -5.19 -14.34 -42.35
C SER A 316 -6.48 -14.97 -41.82
N PRO A 317 -7.22 -14.31 -40.90
CA PRO A 317 -6.86 -13.09 -40.19
C PRO A 317 -5.82 -13.36 -39.08
N THR A 318 -4.95 -12.38 -38.84
CA THR A 318 -4.05 -12.38 -37.67
C THR A 318 -4.82 -11.93 -36.44
N ILE A 319 -4.64 -12.59 -35.29
CA ILE A 319 -5.27 -12.20 -34.03
C ILE A 319 -4.16 -11.87 -33.03
N VAL A 320 -4.20 -10.67 -32.46
CA VAL A 320 -3.34 -10.25 -31.35
C VAL A 320 -4.19 -10.18 -30.07
N PRO A 321 -4.08 -11.17 -29.17
CA PRO A 321 -4.92 -11.27 -27.99
C PRO A 321 -4.35 -10.50 -26.78
N PHE A 322 -5.14 -9.54 -26.29
CA PHE A 322 -4.92 -8.81 -25.04
C PHE A 322 -6.03 -9.09 -24.03
N SER A 323 -5.81 -8.68 -22.80
CA SER A 323 -6.86 -8.57 -21.78
C SER A 323 -6.65 -7.31 -20.94
N LEU A 324 -7.75 -6.69 -20.54
CA LEU A 324 -7.78 -5.51 -19.69
C LEU A 324 -8.48 -5.85 -18.38
N TYR A 325 -7.80 -5.69 -17.25
CA TYR A 325 -8.43 -5.83 -15.94
C TYR A 325 -8.81 -4.45 -15.40
N TYR A 326 -10.07 -4.28 -15.03
CA TYR A 326 -10.57 -3.10 -14.32
C TYR A 326 -11.35 -3.56 -13.10
N GLY A 327 -10.76 -3.50 -11.92
CA GLY A 327 -11.41 -4.10 -10.75
C GLY A 327 -10.72 -3.87 -9.42
N PRO A 328 -11.25 -4.49 -8.36
CA PRO A 328 -10.70 -4.37 -7.02
C PRO A 328 -9.34 -5.06 -6.88
N SER A 329 -8.56 -4.58 -5.92
CA SER A 329 -7.30 -5.13 -5.43
C SER A 329 -7.52 -6.31 -4.48
N ASP A 330 -8.36 -7.28 -4.86
CA ASP A 330 -8.67 -8.41 -4.00
C ASP A 330 -7.73 -9.60 -4.28
N TYR A 331 -7.16 -10.18 -3.24
CA TYR A 331 -6.21 -11.29 -3.36
C TYR A 331 -6.85 -12.53 -4.02
N HIS A 332 -8.08 -12.90 -3.64
CA HIS A 332 -8.74 -14.10 -4.16
C HIS A 332 -9.20 -13.94 -5.60
N ILE A 333 -9.68 -12.75 -5.97
CA ILE A 333 -10.05 -12.45 -7.36
C ILE A 333 -8.81 -12.50 -8.23
N LEU A 334 -7.72 -11.83 -7.81
CA LEU A 334 -6.51 -11.71 -8.61
C LEU A 334 -5.73 -13.03 -8.74
N GLN A 335 -5.78 -13.89 -7.72
CA GLN A 335 -5.13 -15.20 -7.75
C GLN A 335 -5.72 -16.13 -8.81
N LYS A 336 -7.02 -16.01 -9.15
CA LYS A 336 -7.70 -16.87 -10.14
C LYS A 336 -7.13 -16.74 -11.55
N TYR A 337 -6.51 -15.61 -11.87
CA TYR A 337 -5.96 -15.37 -13.21
C TYR A 337 -4.57 -16.00 -13.43
N ASP A 338 -3.91 -16.51 -12.39
CA ASP A 338 -2.57 -17.14 -12.44
C ASP A 338 -1.46 -16.29 -13.12
N MET A 339 -1.60 -14.95 -13.09
CA MET A 339 -0.65 -14.01 -13.71
C MET A 339 0.24 -13.29 -12.68
N LYS A 340 0.28 -13.77 -11.44
CA LYS A 340 0.99 -13.15 -10.30
C LYS A 340 0.43 -11.76 -9.93
N PHE A 341 -0.80 -11.43 -10.34
CA PHE A 341 -1.47 -10.18 -10.00
C PHE A 341 -1.65 -10.01 -8.49
N GLU A 342 -1.91 -11.11 -7.79
CA GLU A 342 -2.07 -11.16 -6.34
C GLU A 342 -0.82 -10.69 -5.60
N LYS A 343 0.35 -10.62 -6.27
CA LYS A 343 1.58 -10.08 -5.69
C LYS A 343 1.60 -8.58 -5.54
N LEU A 344 0.79 -7.87 -6.32
CA LEU A 344 0.68 -6.41 -6.27
C LEU A 344 -0.22 -5.97 -5.10
N VAL A 345 -1.10 -6.85 -4.59
CA VAL A 345 -1.85 -6.62 -3.35
C VAL A 345 -0.89 -6.46 -2.18
N ASN A 346 -1.02 -5.36 -1.43
CA ASN A 346 -0.09 -5.01 -0.36
C ASN A 346 -0.38 -5.79 0.95
N LEU A 347 -0.15 -7.10 0.93
CA LEU A 347 -0.20 -7.95 2.13
C LEU A 347 1.10 -7.89 2.97
N GLY A 348 1.98 -6.94 2.72
CA GLY A 348 3.32 -6.86 3.32
C GLY A 348 4.37 -6.71 2.24
N GLN A 349 4.83 -5.47 2.01
CA GLN A 349 5.78 -5.12 0.96
C GLN A 349 6.90 -4.21 1.51
N GLY A 350 7.99 -4.08 0.76
CA GLY A 350 9.16 -3.27 1.15
C GLY A 350 9.79 -3.75 2.47
N ILE A 351 9.97 -2.83 3.42
CA ILE A 351 10.55 -3.11 4.76
C ILE A 351 9.70 -4.07 5.60
N TYR A 352 8.43 -4.26 5.24
CA TYR A 352 7.50 -5.18 5.92
C TYR A 352 7.26 -6.47 5.12
N SER A 353 8.10 -6.78 4.13
CA SER A 353 7.96 -8.01 3.33
C SER A 353 7.95 -9.30 4.16
N PHE A 354 8.60 -9.30 5.33
CA PHE A 354 8.64 -10.44 6.26
C PHE A 354 7.25 -10.84 6.82
N VAL A 355 6.26 -9.94 6.84
CA VAL A 355 4.90 -10.27 7.32
C VAL A 355 3.99 -10.85 6.25
N ARG A 356 4.38 -10.76 4.98
CA ARG A 356 3.57 -11.26 3.86
C ARG A 356 3.16 -12.73 3.98
N PRO A 357 4.05 -13.69 4.32
CA PRO A 357 3.63 -15.07 4.52
C PRO A 357 2.64 -15.22 5.69
N ILE A 358 2.81 -14.43 6.77
CA ILE A 358 1.89 -14.43 7.91
C ILE A 358 0.51 -13.96 7.46
N ASN A 359 0.43 -12.87 6.69
CA ASN A 359 -0.84 -12.40 6.15
C ASN A 359 -1.48 -13.41 5.21
N LYS A 360 -0.73 -13.91 4.22
CA LYS A 360 -1.25 -14.82 3.20
C LYS A 360 -1.74 -16.15 3.78
N TYR A 361 -0.99 -16.76 4.68
CA TYR A 361 -1.27 -18.14 5.13
C TYR A 361 -1.98 -18.21 6.49
N VAL A 362 -1.97 -17.14 7.29
CA VAL A 362 -2.56 -17.15 8.63
C VAL A 362 -3.66 -16.12 8.75
N ILE A 363 -3.35 -14.83 8.61
CA ILE A 363 -4.31 -13.77 8.95
C ILE A 363 -5.47 -13.72 7.95
N LEU A 364 -5.18 -13.77 6.65
CA LEU A 364 -6.20 -13.64 5.60
C LEU A 364 -7.24 -14.79 5.66
N PRO A 365 -6.86 -16.09 5.67
CA PRO A 365 -7.86 -17.17 5.76
C PRO A 365 -8.72 -17.11 7.03
N ILE A 366 -8.10 -16.74 8.16
CA ILE A 366 -8.84 -16.58 9.43
C ILE A 366 -9.78 -15.39 9.33
N PHE A 367 -9.33 -14.28 8.74
CA PHE A 367 -10.17 -13.11 8.57
C PHE A 367 -11.35 -13.39 7.63
N ASP A 368 -11.17 -14.12 6.55
CA ASP A 368 -12.26 -14.52 5.64
C ASP A 368 -13.28 -15.44 6.33
N PHE A 369 -12.80 -16.42 7.11
CA PHE A 369 -13.67 -17.25 7.93
C PHE A 369 -14.48 -16.41 8.92
N LEU A 370 -13.82 -15.49 9.63
CA LEU A 370 -14.48 -14.62 10.60
C LEU A 370 -15.46 -13.64 9.93
N LYS A 371 -15.14 -13.12 8.73
CA LYS A 371 -16.06 -12.31 7.91
C LYS A 371 -17.31 -13.10 7.53
N SER A 372 -17.19 -14.40 7.25
CA SER A 372 -18.34 -15.23 6.86
C SER A 372 -19.36 -15.46 7.99
N ILE A 373 -18.92 -15.39 9.25
CA ILE A 373 -19.79 -15.57 10.42
C ILE A 373 -20.11 -14.26 11.15
N ALA A 374 -19.29 -13.22 10.95
CA ALA A 374 -19.51 -11.91 11.55
C ALA A 374 -20.58 -11.17 10.77
N GLY A 375 -21.63 -10.69 11.46
CA GLY A 375 -22.67 -9.84 10.87
C GLY A 375 -22.21 -8.43 10.47
N GLY A 376 -20.91 -8.22 10.18
CA GLY A 376 -20.33 -6.94 9.77
C GLY A 376 -18.80 -6.87 9.94
N MET A 377 -18.16 -6.00 9.16
CA MET A 377 -16.69 -5.89 9.11
C MET A 377 -16.07 -5.45 10.44
N GLY A 378 -16.70 -4.53 11.18
CA GLY A 378 -16.19 -4.11 12.49
C GLY A 378 -16.21 -5.24 13.52
N LEU A 379 -17.23 -6.12 13.49
CA LEU A 379 -17.28 -7.32 14.32
C LEU A 379 -16.25 -8.37 13.86
N ALA A 380 -16.05 -8.53 12.55
CA ALA A 380 -15.01 -9.42 12.02
C ALA A 380 -13.62 -9.02 12.53
N ILE A 381 -13.29 -7.71 12.52
CA ILE A 381 -12.05 -7.17 13.09
C ILE A 381 -11.96 -7.47 14.59
N ALA A 382 -13.05 -7.26 15.35
CA ALA A 382 -13.07 -7.53 16.78
C ALA A 382 -12.82 -9.02 17.10
N LEU A 383 -13.49 -9.92 16.38
CA LEU A 383 -13.30 -11.37 16.52
C LEU A 383 -11.88 -11.79 16.15
N LEU A 384 -11.31 -11.24 15.07
CA LEU A 384 -9.93 -11.50 14.67
C LEU A 384 -8.97 -11.07 15.77
N THR A 385 -9.23 -9.90 16.36
CA THR A 385 -8.44 -9.36 17.47
C THR A 385 -8.48 -10.28 18.69
N ILE A 386 -9.67 -10.71 19.09
CA ILE A 386 -9.88 -11.64 20.21
C ILE A 386 -9.13 -12.95 19.94
N PHE A 387 -9.29 -13.51 18.74
CA PHE A 387 -8.59 -14.74 18.34
C PHE A 387 -7.07 -14.61 18.48
N ILE A 388 -6.48 -13.56 17.90
CA ILE A 388 -5.02 -13.31 17.98
C ILE A 388 -4.57 -13.16 19.44
N LYS A 389 -5.35 -12.44 20.26
CA LYS A 389 -5.04 -12.25 21.68
C LYS A 389 -5.13 -13.54 22.49
N LEU A 390 -6.10 -14.40 22.20
CA LEU A 390 -6.23 -15.70 22.85
C LEU A 390 -5.07 -16.63 22.48
N VAL A 391 -4.70 -16.70 21.21
CA VAL A 391 -3.54 -17.49 20.75
C VAL A 391 -2.23 -16.99 21.36
N THR A 392 -2.07 -15.67 21.50
CA THR A 392 -0.88 -15.07 22.12
C THR A 392 -0.93 -14.99 23.65
N SER A 393 -2.07 -15.33 24.27
CA SER A 393 -2.28 -15.23 25.72
C SER A 393 -1.30 -16.07 26.57
N PRO A 394 -0.82 -17.26 26.15
CA PRO A 394 0.16 -18.00 26.95
C PRO A 394 1.49 -17.27 27.07
N LEU A 395 1.88 -16.52 26.04
CA LEU A 395 3.07 -15.68 26.07
C LEU A 395 2.86 -14.46 26.98
N LEU A 396 1.68 -13.84 26.89
CA LEU A 396 1.29 -12.73 27.76
C LEU A 396 1.31 -13.15 29.23
N TYR A 397 0.79 -14.34 29.55
CA TYR A 397 0.85 -14.94 30.88
C TYR A 397 2.29 -15.06 31.41
N LYS A 398 3.21 -15.61 30.60
CA LYS A 398 4.63 -15.70 30.99
C LYS A 398 5.24 -14.33 31.28
N SER A 399 4.85 -13.30 30.51
CA SER A 399 5.30 -11.94 30.71
C SER A 399 4.79 -11.33 32.01
N TYR A 400 3.48 -11.46 32.29
CA TYR A 400 2.90 -11.00 33.55
C TYR A 400 3.44 -11.76 34.76
N LEU A 401 3.68 -13.07 34.65
CA LEU A 401 4.35 -13.84 35.69
C LEU A 401 5.76 -13.31 35.96
N SER A 402 6.52 -12.96 34.92
CA SER A 402 7.84 -12.34 35.08
C SER A 402 7.74 -10.98 35.79
N GLY A 403 6.77 -10.15 35.41
CA GLY A 403 6.50 -8.86 36.07
C GLY A 403 6.10 -9.01 37.54
N ALA A 404 5.29 -10.02 37.87
CA ALA A 404 4.90 -10.31 39.25
C ALA A 404 6.11 -10.75 40.09
N LYS A 405 6.97 -11.62 39.56
CA LYS A 405 8.25 -11.99 40.22
C LYS A 405 9.14 -10.76 40.43
N MET A 406 9.22 -9.88 39.44
CA MET A 406 9.98 -8.63 39.56
C MET A 406 9.43 -7.73 40.67
N LYS A 407 8.10 -7.61 40.77
CA LYS A 407 7.44 -6.85 41.84
C LYS A 407 7.81 -7.37 43.23
N VAL A 408 7.90 -8.69 43.40
CA VAL A 408 8.35 -9.34 44.65
C VAL A 408 9.82 -9.03 44.97
N LEU A 409 10.68 -8.92 43.96
CA LEU A 409 12.11 -8.61 44.14
C LEU A 409 12.42 -7.11 44.34
N ARG A 410 11.46 -6.22 44.09
CA ARG A 410 11.64 -4.75 44.26
C ARG A 410 12.28 -4.32 45.58
N PRO A 411 11.88 -4.81 46.77
CA PRO A 411 12.54 -4.43 48.02
C PRO A 411 14.02 -4.81 48.05
N GLU A 412 14.40 -5.95 47.46
CA GLU A 412 15.80 -6.38 47.37
C GLU A 412 16.58 -5.51 46.37
N ILE A 413 15.96 -5.13 45.25
CA ILE A 413 16.56 -4.20 44.28
C ILE A 413 16.76 -2.81 44.91
N ALA A 414 15.82 -2.34 45.73
CA ALA A 414 15.94 -1.06 46.43
C ALA A 414 17.11 -1.06 47.42
N LYS A 415 17.27 -2.15 48.21
CA LYS A 415 18.43 -2.34 49.10
C LYS A 415 19.75 -2.38 48.34
N LEU A 416 19.80 -3.05 47.18
CA LEU A 416 20.99 -3.03 46.31
C LEU A 416 21.30 -1.61 45.83
N LYS A 417 20.28 -0.81 45.49
CA LYS A 417 20.47 0.58 45.07
C LYS A 417 21.04 1.45 46.19
N GLU A 418 20.56 1.27 47.42
CA GLU A 418 21.10 1.96 48.61
C GLU A 418 22.55 1.54 48.90
N LYS A 419 22.88 0.26 48.71
CA LYS A 419 24.23 -0.28 48.93
C LYS A 419 25.27 0.22 47.93
N HIS A 420 24.92 0.36 46.64
CA HIS A 420 25.87 0.68 45.57
C HIS A 420 25.92 2.15 45.18
N GLY A 421 24.94 2.98 45.60
CA GLY A 421 24.94 4.42 45.35
C GLY A 421 25.08 4.78 43.88
N GLU A 422 26.11 5.56 43.54
CA GLU A 422 26.43 6.03 42.18
C GLU A 422 27.14 4.98 41.30
N ASP A 423 27.61 3.86 41.86
CA ASP A 423 28.30 2.81 41.09
C ASP A 423 27.31 1.96 40.29
N ARG A 424 26.90 2.50 39.14
CA ARG A 424 25.97 1.87 38.20
C ARG A 424 26.47 0.52 37.68
N GLN A 425 27.80 0.34 37.59
CA GLN A 425 28.37 -0.90 37.07
C GLN A 425 28.29 -2.01 38.12
N ALA A 426 28.65 -1.72 39.38
CA ALA A 426 28.46 -2.66 40.49
C ALA A 426 26.98 -2.98 40.75
N MET A 427 26.12 -1.97 40.72
CA MET A 427 24.67 -2.13 40.86
C MET A 427 24.09 -3.07 39.79
N SER A 428 24.46 -2.88 38.53
CA SER A 428 23.94 -3.71 37.43
C SER A 428 24.35 -5.18 37.56
N MET A 429 25.58 -5.47 38.02
CA MET A 429 26.04 -6.84 38.24
C MET A 429 25.31 -7.53 39.39
N ASP A 430 25.19 -6.85 40.54
CA ASP A 430 24.52 -7.43 41.71
C ASP A 430 23.02 -7.59 41.46
N GLN A 431 22.40 -6.67 40.70
CA GLN A 431 21.02 -6.80 40.25
C GLN A 431 20.83 -7.99 39.29
N MET A 432 21.78 -8.23 38.38
CA MET A 432 21.74 -9.39 37.48
C MET A 432 21.98 -10.71 38.23
N LYS A 433 22.86 -10.70 39.25
CA LYS A 433 23.07 -11.83 40.16
C LYS A 433 21.81 -12.13 40.96
N LEU A 434 21.14 -11.11 41.49
CA LEU A 434 19.85 -11.24 42.18
C LEU A 434 18.78 -11.86 41.26
N PHE A 435 18.64 -11.38 40.03
CA PHE A 435 17.70 -11.95 39.05
C PHE A 435 18.02 -13.42 38.73
N ARG A 436 19.31 -13.76 38.59
CA ARG A 436 19.77 -15.13 38.42
C ARG A 436 19.43 -15.99 39.63
N GLU A 437 19.60 -15.47 40.83
CA GLU A 437 19.32 -16.18 42.07
C GLU A 437 17.85 -16.48 42.27
N ALA A 438 17.00 -15.54 41.88
CA ALA A 438 15.55 -15.68 41.94
C ALA A 438 14.93 -16.44 40.73
N GLY A 439 15.73 -16.75 39.70
CA GLY A 439 15.22 -17.39 38.48
C GLY A 439 14.24 -16.51 37.70
N VAL A 440 14.53 -15.21 37.63
CA VAL A 440 13.71 -14.19 36.95
C VAL A 440 14.43 -13.70 35.70
N ASN A 441 13.70 -13.64 34.57
CA ASN A 441 14.23 -13.05 33.33
C ASN A 441 13.74 -11.60 33.20
N PRO A 442 14.61 -10.57 33.31
CA PRO A 442 14.22 -9.18 33.19
C PRO A 442 13.65 -8.84 31.80
N LEU A 443 14.04 -9.58 30.75
CA LEU A 443 13.53 -9.41 29.38
C LEU A 443 12.20 -10.15 29.13
N GLY A 444 11.73 -10.97 30.07
CA GLY A 444 10.43 -11.64 29.96
C GLY A 444 9.26 -10.66 29.85
N GLY A 445 9.42 -9.42 30.34
CA GLY A 445 8.43 -8.35 30.26
C GLY A 445 8.23 -7.74 28.88
N CYS A 446 9.27 -7.69 28.04
CA CYS A 446 9.20 -7.05 26.71
C CYS A 446 8.94 -8.05 25.57
N LEU A 447 9.00 -9.35 25.84
CA LEU A 447 8.79 -10.40 24.83
C LEU A 447 7.42 -10.32 24.12
N PRO A 448 6.28 -10.03 24.80
CA PRO A 448 5.01 -9.82 24.11
C PRO A 448 5.04 -8.61 23.16
N ALA A 449 5.72 -7.53 23.54
CA ALA A 449 5.82 -6.33 22.71
C ALA A 449 6.60 -6.62 21.42
N LEU A 450 7.65 -7.46 21.49
CA LEU A 450 8.40 -7.88 20.31
C LEU A 450 7.56 -8.72 19.35
N LEU A 451 6.77 -9.68 19.86
CA LEU A 451 5.87 -10.49 19.04
C LEU A 451 4.73 -9.64 18.41
N GLN A 452 4.32 -8.57 19.09
CA GLN A 452 3.28 -7.68 18.62
C GLN A 452 3.70 -6.89 17.37
N ILE A 453 5.00 -6.64 17.15
CA ILE A 453 5.50 -5.86 16.00
C ILE A 453 5.13 -6.53 14.65
N PRO A 454 5.47 -7.81 14.39
CA PRO A 454 5.01 -8.51 13.19
C PRO A 454 3.49 -8.55 13.04
N ILE A 455 2.75 -8.78 14.13
CA ILE A 455 1.28 -8.84 14.11
C ILE A 455 0.69 -7.49 13.71
N PHE A 456 1.23 -6.40 14.25
CA PHE A 456 0.81 -5.04 13.92
C PHE A 456 1.01 -4.76 12.43
N PHE A 457 2.22 -5.02 11.90
CA PHE A 457 2.48 -4.77 10.47
C PHE A 457 1.66 -5.67 9.56
N ALA A 458 1.41 -6.92 9.97
CA ALA A 458 0.52 -7.84 9.27
C ALA A 458 -0.89 -7.24 9.12
N LEU A 459 -1.51 -6.86 10.24
CA LEU A 459 -2.85 -6.27 10.26
C LEU A 459 -2.90 -4.90 9.59
N PHE A 460 -1.87 -4.08 9.76
CA PHE A 460 -1.74 -2.80 9.07
C PHE A 460 -1.77 -2.99 7.55
N SER A 461 -0.99 -3.92 7.02
CA SER A 461 -0.98 -4.23 5.59
C SER A 461 -2.32 -4.80 5.13
N LEU A 462 -2.90 -5.75 5.87
CA LEU A 462 -4.18 -6.36 5.52
C LEU A 462 -5.30 -5.32 5.46
N PHE A 463 -5.49 -4.51 6.49
CA PHE A 463 -6.57 -3.52 6.54
C PHE A 463 -6.39 -2.37 5.53
N ASN A 464 -5.16 -2.11 5.07
CA ASN A 464 -4.92 -1.15 4.00
C ASN A 464 -5.14 -1.73 2.59
N ALA A 465 -5.19 -3.05 2.46
CA ALA A 465 -5.36 -3.75 1.18
C ALA A 465 -6.77 -4.33 0.99
N ASP A 466 -7.49 -4.66 2.08
CA ASP A 466 -8.83 -5.25 2.00
C ASP A 466 -9.86 -4.21 1.55
N VAL A 467 -10.31 -4.35 0.30
CA VAL A 467 -11.34 -3.50 -0.31
C VAL A 467 -12.70 -3.62 0.39
N GLY A 468 -12.98 -4.73 1.08
CA GLY A 468 -14.23 -4.93 1.80
C GLY A 468 -14.39 -3.99 3.01
N LEU A 469 -13.31 -3.35 3.48
CA LEU A 469 -13.37 -2.32 4.51
C LEU A 469 -13.85 -0.97 3.97
N ARG A 470 -13.74 -0.76 2.65
CA ARG A 470 -14.06 0.50 1.99
C ARG A 470 -15.56 0.73 1.98
N GLY A 471 -16.01 1.76 2.67
CA GLY A 471 -17.43 2.07 2.84
C GLY A 471 -18.18 1.09 3.76
N ALA A 472 -17.45 0.27 4.53
CA ALA A 472 -18.06 -0.56 5.56
C ALA A 472 -18.30 0.28 6.81
N GLU A 473 -19.57 0.41 7.19
CA GLU A 473 -19.97 1.18 8.37
C GLU A 473 -19.85 0.35 9.65
N PHE A 474 -19.43 0.98 10.74
CA PHE A 474 -19.42 0.37 12.07
C PHE A 474 -19.44 1.42 13.18
N LEU A 475 -20.40 1.30 14.09
CA LEU A 475 -20.68 2.27 15.16
C LEU A 475 -20.88 3.68 14.59
N TRP A 476 -19.92 4.59 14.78
CA TRP A 476 -19.94 5.96 14.27
C TRP A 476 -19.06 6.18 13.03
N SER A 477 -18.31 5.15 12.59
CA SER A 477 -17.50 5.25 11.37
C SER A 477 -18.32 4.82 10.17
N HIS A 478 -18.36 5.65 9.13
CA HIS A 478 -18.99 5.36 7.85
C HIS A 478 -18.06 4.64 6.87
N ASP A 479 -16.76 4.55 7.19
CA ASP A 479 -15.77 3.88 6.35
C ASP A 479 -14.60 3.37 7.19
N LEU A 480 -14.54 2.06 7.41
CA LEU A 480 -13.46 1.42 8.16
C LEU A 480 -12.09 1.53 7.48
N SER A 481 -12.04 1.80 6.17
CA SER A 481 -10.81 1.97 5.42
C SER A 481 -10.20 3.38 5.51
N ALA A 482 -10.99 4.36 5.92
CA ALA A 482 -10.57 5.75 6.15
C ALA A 482 -10.51 6.05 7.65
N PHE A 483 -9.88 7.17 8.01
CA PHE A 483 -9.96 7.68 9.38
C PHE A 483 -11.41 8.09 9.70
N ASP A 484 -11.88 7.84 10.92
CA ASP A 484 -13.15 8.38 11.38
C ASP A 484 -12.96 9.86 11.79
N ALA A 485 -13.85 10.74 11.34
CA ALA A 485 -13.77 12.17 11.64
C ALA A 485 -15.11 12.74 12.14
N PRO A 486 -15.66 12.22 13.26
CA PRO A 486 -16.87 12.79 13.86
C PRO A 486 -16.63 14.19 14.42
N ILE A 487 -15.41 14.49 14.88
CA ILE A 487 -15.01 15.80 15.39
C ILE A 487 -14.11 16.48 14.35
N LYS A 488 -14.59 17.58 13.76
CA LYS A 488 -13.83 18.41 12.80
C LYS A 488 -13.61 19.80 13.40
N PHE A 489 -12.38 20.29 13.38
CA PHE A 489 -12.03 21.55 14.02
C PHE A 489 -12.25 22.78 13.13
N GLY A 490 -12.35 22.59 11.80
CA GLY A 490 -12.48 23.69 10.84
C GLY A 490 -11.16 24.44 10.55
N PHE A 491 -10.11 24.19 11.34
CA PHE A 491 -8.74 24.68 11.14
C PHE A 491 -7.73 23.55 11.30
N HIS A 492 -6.51 23.73 10.80
CA HIS A 492 -5.45 22.74 10.88
C HIS A 492 -4.60 22.92 12.15
N ILE A 493 -4.62 21.93 13.05
CA ILE A 493 -3.74 21.90 14.23
C ILE A 493 -2.44 21.19 13.85
N PRO A 494 -1.25 21.79 14.11
CA PRO A 494 0.03 21.13 13.89
C PRO A 494 0.08 19.75 14.55
N LEU A 495 0.62 18.75 13.85
CA LEU A 495 0.69 17.33 14.22
C LEU A 495 -0.66 16.59 14.24
N LEU A 496 -1.72 17.17 14.80
CA LEU A 496 -3.01 16.49 14.98
C LEU A 496 -3.89 16.51 13.72
N GLY A 497 -3.82 17.57 12.92
CA GLY A 497 -4.60 17.73 11.69
C GLY A 497 -5.87 18.55 11.88
N SER A 498 -6.83 18.39 10.97
CA SER A 498 -8.10 19.16 10.95
C SER A 498 -9.27 18.45 11.62
N HIS A 499 -9.08 17.24 12.13
CA HIS A 499 -10.11 16.41 12.74
C HIS A 499 -9.53 15.60 13.91
N LEU A 500 -10.42 14.97 14.68
CA LEU A 500 -10.06 14.03 15.73
C LEU A 500 -10.92 12.76 15.62
N SER A 501 -10.23 11.63 15.46
CA SER A 501 -10.81 10.29 15.41
C SER A 501 -11.27 9.85 16.79
N LEU A 502 -12.52 9.41 16.88
CA LEU A 502 -13.10 8.92 18.12
C LEU A 502 -12.60 7.50 18.42
N PHE A 503 -12.41 6.65 17.40
CA PHE A 503 -11.73 5.36 17.62
C PHE A 503 -10.30 5.55 18.14
N ASN A 504 -9.56 6.53 17.63
CA ASN A 504 -8.26 6.89 18.16
C ASN A 504 -8.32 7.32 19.63
N ILE A 505 -9.28 8.18 20.02
CA ILE A 505 -9.49 8.53 21.44
C ILE A 505 -9.73 7.27 22.29
N THR A 506 -10.59 6.35 21.83
CA THR A 506 -10.85 5.10 22.58
C THR A 506 -9.60 4.21 22.69
N ALA A 507 -8.78 4.14 21.65
CA ALA A 507 -7.53 3.40 21.66
C ALA A 507 -6.52 4.02 22.65
N VAL A 508 -6.44 5.35 22.69
CA VAL A 508 -5.58 6.11 23.60
C VAL A 508 -6.05 5.94 25.05
N LEU A 509 -7.36 6.07 25.30
CA LEU A 509 -7.95 5.91 26.64
C LEU A 509 -7.73 4.49 27.18
N THR A 510 -8.00 3.47 26.37
CA THR A 510 -7.75 2.06 26.77
C THR A 510 -6.26 1.79 26.99
N SER A 511 -5.37 2.37 26.18
CA SER A 511 -3.92 2.30 26.41
C SER A 511 -3.52 2.98 27.73
N PHE A 512 -4.13 4.12 28.06
CA PHE A 512 -3.88 4.82 29.32
C PHE A 512 -4.34 4.00 30.52
N LEU A 513 -5.49 3.33 30.43
CA LEU A 513 -5.97 2.39 31.46
C LEU A 513 -5.00 1.22 31.66
N ILE A 514 -4.45 0.65 30.59
CA ILE A 514 -3.39 -0.38 30.68
C ILE A 514 -2.19 0.17 31.43
N SER A 515 -1.74 1.38 31.08
CA SER A 515 -0.58 2.00 31.72
C SER A 515 -0.79 2.25 33.21
N ILE A 516 -1.97 2.72 33.61
CA ILE A 516 -2.34 2.87 35.04
C ILE A 516 -2.30 1.51 35.74
N TYR A 517 -2.98 0.50 35.18
CA TYR A 517 -3.09 -0.81 35.81
C TYR A 517 -1.74 -1.55 35.89
N SER A 518 -0.90 -1.39 34.87
CA SER A 518 0.41 -2.05 34.76
C SER A 518 1.55 -1.34 35.48
N MET A 519 1.36 -0.09 35.95
CA MET A 519 2.40 0.71 36.59
C MET A 519 3.08 -0.02 37.76
N SER A 520 2.29 -0.78 38.53
CA SER A 520 2.77 -1.53 39.69
C SER A 520 3.67 -2.72 39.32
N MET A 521 3.86 -3.03 38.04
CA MET A 521 4.70 -4.13 37.54
C MET A 521 5.95 -3.67 36.77
N THR A 522 6.11 -2.37 36.48
CA THR A 522 7.27 -1.86 35.75
C THR A 522 8.59 -2.13 36.51
N PRO A 523 9.56 -2.85 35.94
CA PRO A 523 10.75 -3.33 36.66
C PRO A 523 11.65 -2.25 37.26
N ASP A 524 11.74 -1.08 36.60
CA ASP A 524 12.61 0.02 37.01
C ASP A 524 11.80 1.32 37.10
N GLN A 525 11.32 1.63 38.30
CA GLN A 525 10.72 2.94 38.62
C GLN A 525 11.76 3.98 39.06
N SER A 526 13.02 3.56 39.12
CA SER A 526 14.11 4.33 39.70
C SER A 526 14.70 5.30 38.67
N ASN A 527 14.56 4.97 37.38
CA ASN A 527 14.70 5.90 36.27
C ASN A 527 13.35 6.61 36.00
N PRO A 528 13.25 7.95 36.18
CA PRO A 528 12.03 8.71 35.92
C PRO A 528 11.47 8.48 34.51
N VAL A 529 12.34 8.24 33.52
CA VAL A 529 11.96 8.02 32.12
C VAL A 529 11.15 6.74 31.97
N MET A 530 11.67 5.61 32.47
CA MET A 530 11.01 4.31 32.37
C MET A 530 9.69 4.27 33.15
N LYS A 531 9.59 5.10 34.20
CA LYS A 531 8.36 5.28 34.97
C LYS A 531 7.26 6.00 34.17
N TYR A 532 7.61 7.05 33.42
CA TYR A 532 6.62 7.87 32.70
C TYR A 532 6.39 7.45 31.24
N LEU A 533 7.30 6.67 30.65
CA LEU A 533 7.21 6.20 29.26
C LEU A 533 5.85 5.55 28.92
N PRO A 534 5.27 4.67 29.76
CA PRO A 534 3.95 4.10 29.48
C PRO A 534 2.81 5.13 29.43
N TYR A 535 2.95 6.30 30.04
CA TYR A 535 1.94 7.36 29.99
C TYR A 535 2.13 8.32 28.82
N ILE A 536 3.38 8.52 28.39
CA ILE A 536 3.72 9.35 27.23
C ILE A 536 3.32 8.63 25.92
N PHE A 537 3.51 7.31 25.86
CA PHE A 537 3.26 6.54 24.64
C PHE A 537 1.80 6.62 24.13
N PRO A 538 0.75 6.49 24.96
CA PRO A 538 -0.63 6.75 24.53
C PRO A 538 -0.84 8.15 23.95
N VAL A 539 -0.20 9.18 24.51
CA VAL A 539 -0.30 10.55 23.97
C VAL A 539 0.35 10.65 22.60
N PHE A 540 1.49 9.97 22.38
CA PHE A 540 2.10 9.87 21.05
C PHE A 540 1.18 9.15 20.05
N LEU A 541 0.54 8.05 20.46
CA LEU A 541 -0.41 7.32 19.62
C LEU A 541 -1.56 8.22 19.15
N LEU A 542 -2.01 9.16 19.98
CA LEU A 542 -3.06 10.11 19.60
C LEU A 542 -2.72 10.85 18.30
N PHE A 543 -1.49 11.34 18.13
CA PHE A 543 -1.12 12.06 16.91
C PHE A 543 -0.90 11.13 15.71
N PHE A 544 -0.33 9.95 15.98
CA PHE A 544 0.01 8.99 14.93
C PHE A 544 -1.22 8.30 14.34
N PHE A 545 -2.11 7.78 15.20
CA PHE A 545 -3.30 7.02 14.80
C PHE A 545 -4.42 7.89 14.23
N ASN A 546 -4.39 9.21 14.47
CA ASN A 546 -5.40 10.10 13.93
C ASN A 546 -5.44 10.14 12.41
N ARG A 547 -4.35 9.77 11.73
CA ARG A 547 -4.23 9.75 10.27
C ARG A 547 -4.38 8.36 9.68
N LEU A 548 -4.63 7.35 10.51
CA LEU A 548 -4.70 5.95 10.09
C LEU A 548 -6.15 5.50 9.90
N PRO A 549 -6.38 4.42 9.13
CA PRO A 549 -7.71 3.85 8.97
C PRO A 549 -8.37 3.48 10.31
N SER A 550 -9.67 3.73 10.42
CA SER A 550 -10.45 3.45 11.61
C SER A 550 -10.52 1.95 11.95
N ALA A 551 -10.40 1.06 10.96
CA ALA A 551 -10.22 -0.38 11.19
C ALA A 551 -9.02 -0.69 12.10
N LEU A 552 -7.90 0.01 11.91
CA LEU A 552 -6.70 -0.21 12.69
C LEU A 552 -6.83 0.33 14.10
N THR A 553 -7.40 1.53 14.27
CA THR A 553 -7.62 2.12 15.59
C THR A 553 -8.67 1.32 16.38
N TRP A 554 -9.71 0.83 15.71
CA TRP A 554 -10.68 -0.11 16.29
C TRP A 554 -10.03 -1.43 16.75
N TYR A 555 -9.18 -2.03 15.91
CA TYR A 555 -8.37 -3.19 16.30
C TYR A 555 -7.59 -2.91 17.59
N TYR A 556 -6.95 -1.73 17.70
CA TYR A 556 -6.20 -1.36 18.90
C TYR A 556 -7.09 -1.25 20.13
N THR A 557 -8.26 -0.62 20.02
CA THR A 557 -9.22 -0.52 21.11
C THR A 557 -9.62 -1.91 21.62
N VAL A 558 -10.06 -2.81 20.73
CA VAL A 558 -10.43 -4.17 21.11
C VAL A 558 -9.23 -4.92 21.71
N SER A 559 -8.06 -4.81 21.08
CA SER A 559 -6.81 -5.41 21.54
C SER A 559 -6.47 -4.98 22.97
N ASN A 560 -6.62 -3.69 23.27
CA ASN A 560 -6.34 -3.14 24.59
C ASN A 560 -7.36 -3.60 25.62
N VAL A 561 -8.65 -3.60 25.29
CA VAL A 561 -9.72 -4.10 26.17
C VAL A 561 -9.49 -5.57 26.51
N VAL A 562 -9.21 -6.41 25.52
CA VAL A 562 -8.90 -7.83 25.75
C VAL A 562 -7.62 -7.99 26.58
N THR A 563 -6.60 -7.17 26.33
CA THR A 563 -5.36 -7.17 27.12
C THR A 563 -5.64 -6.83 28.58
N LEU A 564 -6.45 -5.79 28.86
CA LEU A 564 -6.88 -5.44 30.21
C LEU A 564 -7.64 -6.57 30.89
N ALA A 565 -8.59 -7.18 30.19
CA ALA A 565 -9.37 -8.30 30.71
C ALA A 565 -8.48 -9.51 31.04
N LEU A 566 -7.59 -9.90 30.13
CA LEU A 566 -6.62 -10.97 30.37
C LEU A 566 -5.69 -10.64 31.53
N GLN A 567 -5.21 -9.41 31.61
CA GLN A 567 -4.35 -8.96 32.71
C GLN A 567 -5.07 -9.04 34.05
N PHE A 568 -6.31 -8.56 34.12
CA PHE A 568 -7.15 -8.64 35.30
C PHE A 568 -7.36 -10.09 35.75
N VAL A 569 -7.71 -10.98 34.82
CA VAL A 569 -7.91 -12.41 35.11
C VAL A 569 -6.62 -13.06 35.58
N ILE A 570 -5.52 -12.85 34.87
CA ILE A 570 -4.21 -13.45 35.19
C ILE A 570 -3.72 -13.00 36.57
N GLN A 571 -3.81 -11.70 36.87
CA GLN A 571 -3.29 -11.17 38.12
C GLN A 571 -4.13 -11.53 39.34
N ASN A 572 -5.46 -11.51 39.22
CA ASN A 572 -6.34 -11.71 40.36
C ASN A 572 -6.72 -13.18 40.59
N TYR A 573 -6.79 -13.99 39.53
CA TYR A 573 -7.29 -15.37 39.63
C TYR A 573 -6.23 -16.45 39.37
N ILE A 574 -5.15 -16.15 38.63
CA ILE A 574 -4.14 -17.15 38.24
C ILE A 574 -2.84 -17.00 39.04
N ILE A 575 -2.40 -15.76 39.27
CA ILE A 575 -1.13 -15.48 39.96
C ILE A 575 -1.32 -15.50 41.48
N ASP A 576 -0.79 -16.55 42.11
CA ASP A 576 -0.68 -16.64 43.56
C ASP A 576 0.71 -16.16 44.02
N HIS A 577 0.74 -15.08 44.78
CA HIS A 577 1.97 -14.44 45.27
C HIS A 577 2.74 -15.33 46.26
N LYS A 578 2.05 -16.16 47.05
CA LYS A 578 2.70 -17.09 48.00
C LYS A 578 3.44 -18.18 47.23
N LYS A 579 2.78 -18.80 46.24
CA LYS A 579 3.42 -19.79 45.36
C LYS A 579 4.58 -19.21 44.56
N ILE A 580 4.58 -17.92 44.25
CA ILE A 580 5.72 -17.24 43.61
C ILE A 580 6.91 -17.15 44.55
N LEU A 581 6.70 -16.72 45.81
CA LEU A 581 7.75 -16.64 46.83
C LEU A 581 8.36 -18.02 47.08
N ASP A 582 7.53 -19.05 47.29
CA ASP A 582 7.99 -20.42 47.50
C ASP A 582 8.84 -20.92 46.31
N LYS A 583 8.44 -20.61 45.07
CA LYS A 583 9.21 -20.95 43.86
C LYS A 583 10.53 -20.19 43.78
N ILE A 584 10.58 -18.93 44.19
CA ILE A 584 11.82 -18.13 44.23
C ILE A 584 12.78 -18.75 45.26
N ASP A 585 12.29 -19.09 46.45
CA ASP A 585 13.11 -19.68 47.52
C ASP A 585 13.57 -21.10 47.19
N GLN A 586 12.73 -21.91 46.51
CA GLN A 586 13.16 -23.20 45.96
C GLN A 586 14.23 -23.03 44.87
N ASN A 587 14.09 -22.04 43.98
CA ASN A 587 15.10 -21.77 42.95
C ASN A 587 16.43 -21.27 43.53
N ARG A 588 16.40 -20.56 44.66
CA ARG A 588 17.61 -20.18 45.40
C ARG A 588 18.36 -21.41 45.93
N LYS A 589 17.65 -22.47 46.31
CA LYS A 589 18.21 -23.72 46.86
C LYS A 589 18.77 -24.70 45.82
N LYS A 590 18.45 -24.55 44.52
CA LYS A 590 18.91 -25.47 43.47
C LYS A 590 20.37 -25.19 43.05
N PRO A 591 21.22 -26.20 42.86
CA PRO A 591 22.56 -26.02 42.28
C PRO A 591 22.44 -25.54 40.83
N LYS A 592 23.25 -24.54 40.46
CA LYS A 592 23.07 -23.78 39.21
C LYS A 592 24.17 -24.12 38.21
N THR A 593 23.79 -24.62 37.04
CA THR A 593 24.68 -24.76 35.88
C THR A 593 24.73 -23.45 35.11
N LYS A 594 25.93 -22.90 34.88
CA LYS A 594 26.13 -21.69 34.07
C LYS A 594 25.82 -21.99 32.60
N SER A 595 25.10 -21.10 31.92
CA SER A 595 24.95 -21.17 30.45
C SER A 595 26.20 -20.60 29.76
N LYS A 596 26.62 -21.18 28.63
CA LYS A 596 27.79 -20.72 27.85
C LYS A 596 27.76 -19.24 27.47
N TRP A 597 26.57 -18.67 27.26
CA TRP A 597 26.41 -17.23 26.99
C TRP A 597 26.68 -16.38 28.24
N GLN A 598 26.33 -16.88 29.42
CA GLN A 598 26.54 -16.20 30.70
C GLN A 598 28.02 -16.17 31.09
N GLU A 599 28.76 -17.25 30.85
CA GLU A 599 30.22 -17.29 31.04
C GLU A 599 30.93 -16.27 30.13
N ARG A 600 30.50 -16.17 28.86
CA ARG A 600 31.04 -15.17 27.92
C ARG A 600 30.78 -13.73 28.37
N MET A 601 29.61 -13.44 28.93
CA MET A 601 29.29 -12.11 29.46
C MET A 601 30.14 -11.77 30.70
N GLU A 602 30.30 -12.70 31.64
CA GLU A 602 31.18 -12.52 32.82
C GLU A 602 32.64 -12.28 32.39
N GLN A 603 33.15 -13.05 31.42
CA GLN A 603 34.50 -12.90 30.87
C GLN A 603 34.72 -11.55 30.18
N MET A 604 33.79 -11.10 29.31
CA MET A 604 33.88 -9.78 28.67
C MET A 604 33.90 -8.64 29.69
N GLN A 605 33.13 -8.78 30.78
CA GLN A 605 33.07 -7.77 31.83
C GLN A 605 34.33 -7.75 32.71
N GLU A 606 34.89 -8.90 33.06
CA GLU A 606 36.19 -8.98 33.75
C GLU A 606 37.31 -8.37 32.91
N GLN A 607 37.31 -8.61 31.60
CA GLN A 607 38.25 -7.97 30.68
C GLN A 607 38.08 -6.44 30.67
N GLN A 608 36.85 -5.92 30.63
CA GLN A 608 36.61 -4.47 30.71
C GLN A 608 37.07 -3.87 32.04
N LYS A 609 36.90 -4.56 33.17
CA LYS A 609 37.41 -4.10 34.47
C LYS A 609 38.94 -4.06 34.51
N LYS A 610 39.60 -5.13 34.07
CA LYS A 610 41.08 -5.19 33.98
C LYS A 610 41.64 -4.09 33.07
N MET A 611 40.96 -3.79 31.96
CA MET A 611 41.33 -2.69 31.07
C MET A 611 41.20 -1.31 31.74
N LYS A 612 40.12 -1.06 32.50
CA LYS A 612 39.95 0.19 33.26
C LYS A 612 40.98 0.33 34.38
N GLU A 613 41.30 -0.75 35.09
CA GLU A 613 42.33 -0.76 36.14
C GLU A 613 43.73 -0.51 35.57
N MET A 614 44.06 -1.08 34.41
CA MET A 614 45.31 -0.77 33.69
C MET A 614 45.36 0.69 33.22
N GLN A 615 44.25 1.24 32.71
CA GLN A 615 44.17 2.66 32.33
C GLN A 615 44.31 3.61 33.52
N GLN A 616 43.80 3.24 34.70
CA GLN A 616 43.97 4.01 35.93
C GLN A 616 45.39 3.89 36.51
N LYS A 617 46.03 2.72 36.39
CA LYS A 617 47.44 2.54 36.76
C LYS A 617 48.40 3.33 35.86
N ASN A 618 48.08 3.49 34.58
CA ASN A 618 48.87 4.30 33.64
C ASN A 618 48.60 5.82 33.75
N ARG A 619 47.64 6.25 34.58
CA ARG A 619 47.30 7.66 34.84
C ARG A 619 47.76 8.17 36.21
N ARG A 620 48.35 7.30 37.04
CA ARG A 620 49.12 7.64 38.24
C ARG A 620 50.59 7.56 37.90
#